data_AF-A0A950G7Q6-F1
#
_entry.id   AF-A0A950G7Q6-F1
#
_cell.length_a   1.000
_cell.length_b   1.000
_cell.length_c   1.000
_cell.angle_alpha   90.00
_cell.angle_beta   90.00
_cell.angle_gamma   90.00
#
_symmetry.space_group_name_H-M   'P 1'
#
loop_
_entity.id
_entity.type
_entity.pdbx_description
1 polymer ?
#
loop_
_entity_poly.entity_id
_entity_poly.type
_entity_poly.pdbx_seq_one_letter_code
_entity_poly.pdbx_strand_id
1 'polypeptide(L)'
;MFENLQHGLGGAAKLIASGRLMDATAVIQRALGGSAAASEIANMNARRPAPIIDGLADAREAPTGRRPRERSRDFLGTVNLRDLVRPKLKVPSATVPMPEGAQFLAGEFANEAGSRPYKLYVPSGYHAGQKVPLVVMLHGCTQSPDDFALGTRMNEIAEQRNLLVVYPGQVGSANMQKCWNWYKEGDQRRDEGEPSLIAGITRKVI
;
A
#
# COMPACT_ATOMS: atom_id res chain seq x y z
N MET A 1 -29.01 15.46 -15.73
CA MET A 1 -28.24 15.18 -14.50
C MET A 1 -26.98 14.32 -14.73
N PHE A 2 -26.80 13.68 -15.90
CA PHE A 2 -25.60 12.86 -16.21
C PHE A 2 -24.41 13.62 -16.84
N GLU A 3 -24.59 14.82 -17.38
CA GLU A 3 -23.48 15.65 -17.91
C GLU A 3 -22.56 16.20 -16.80
N ASN A 4 -23.06 16.37 -15.57
CA ASN A 4 -22.29 16.96 -14.48
C ASN A 4 -21.25 15.99 -13.87
N LEU A 5 -21.45 14.67 -13.99
CA LEU A 5 -20.58 13.68 -13.35
C LEU A 5 -19.31 13.40 -14.18
N GLN A 6 -19.44 13.31 -15.50
CA GLN A 6 -18.32 13.09 -16.41
C GLN A 6 -17.40 14.33 -16.48
N HIS A 7 -17.98 15.53 -16.44
CA HIS A 7 -17.19 16.76 -16.47
C HIS A 7 -16.41 17.00 -15.17
N GLY A 8 -16.96 16.58 -14.02
CA GLY A 8 -16.32 16.71 -12.70
C GLY A 8 -15.08 15.82 -12.53
N LEU A 9 -15.14 14.56 -12.96
CA LEU A 9 -14.01 13.63 -12.83
C LEU A 9 -12.82 14.00 -13.76
N GLY A 10 -13.10 14.52 -14.95
CA GLY A 10 -12.06 15.02 -15.86
C GLY A 10 -11.35 16.29 -15.35
N GLY A 11 -12.07 17.16 -14.62
CA GLY A 11 -11.51 18.34 -13.98
C GLY A 11 -10.60 18.02 -12.80
N ALA A 12 -10.97 17.04 -11.97
CA ALA A 12 -10.19 16.65 -10.80
C ALA A 12 -8.81 16.07 -11.16
N ALA A 13 -8.70 15.30 -12.26
CA ALA A 13 -7.42 14.73 -12.70
C ALA A 13 -6.39 15.80 -13.13
N LYS A 14 -6.83 16.87 -13.81
CA LYS A 14 -5.96 18.00 -14.19
C LYS A 14 -5.48 18.82 -12.99
N LEU A 15 -6.33 18.94 -11.96
CA LEU A 15 -5.98 19.64 -10.72
C LEU A 15 -4.96 18.87 -9.88
N ILE A 16 -5.04 17.53 -9.86
CA ILE A 16 -4.02 16.67 -9.25
C ILE A 16 -2.67 16.82 -9.97
N ALA A 17 -2.67 16.76 -11.30
CA ALA A 17 -1.45 16.90 -12.10
C ALA A 17 -0.77 18.27 -11.98
N SER A 18 -1.51 19.31 -11.52
CA SER A 18 -0.98 20.66 -11.28
C SER A 18 -0.74 20.98 -9.79
N GLY A 19 -0.81 19.97 -8.91
CA GLY A 19 -0.52 20.11 -7.48
C GLY A 19 -1.62 20.78 -6.65
N ARG A 20 -2.79 21.04 -7.25
CA ARG A 20 -3.94 21.69 -6.60
C ARG A 20 -4.88 20.68 -5.96
N LEU A 21 -4.35 19.95 -4.98
CA LEU A 21 -5.00 18.78 -4.37
C LEU A 21 -6.31 19.11 -3.63
N MET A 22 -6.39 20.27 -2.98
CA MET A 22 -7.59 20.71 -2.26
C MET A 22 -8.75 21.02 -3.21
N ASP A 23 -8.45 21.63 -4.37
CA ASP A 23 -9.45 21.93 -5.39
C ASP A 23 -9.95 20.66 -6.08
N ALA A 24 -9.06 19.69 -6.33
CA ALA A 24 -9.45 18.38 -6.86
C ALA A 24 -10.42 17.64 -5.92
N THR A 25 -10.17 17.72 -4.61
CA THR A 25 -11.01 17.10 -3.58
C THR A 25 -12.41 17.72 -3.53
N ALA A 26 -12.50 19.05 -3.61
CA ALA A 26 -13.78 19.76 -3.62
C ALA A 26 -14.66 19.40 -4.84
N VAL A 27 -14.04 19.20 -6.00
CA VAL A 27 -14.76 18.79 -7.23
C VAL A 27 -15.31 17.36 -7.09
N ILE A 28 -14.52 16.44 -6.53
CA ILE A 28 -14.95 15.05 -6.29
C ILE A 28 -16.10 15.00 -5.29
N GLN A 29 -15.99 15.72 -4.17
CA GLN A 29 -17.04 15.76 -3.15
C GLN A 29 -18.36 16.35 -3.66
N ARG A 30 -18.28 17.34 -4.56
CA ARG A 30 -19.46 17.94 -5.19
C ARG A 30 -20.09 17.00 -6.21
N ALA A 31 -19.29 16.26 -6.98
CA ALA A 31 -19.78 15.27 -7.93
C ALA A 31 -20.47 14.09 -7.24
N LEU A 32 -20.07 13.75 -6.00
CA LEU A 32 -20.64 12.65 -5.23
C LEU A 32 -21.90 13.04 -4.40
N GLY A 33 -22.44 14.25 -4.57
CA GLY A 33 -23.71 14.67 -3.94
C GLY A 33 -23.63 14.77 -2.42
N GLY A 34 -22.95 15.81 -1.91
CA GLY A 34 -22.52 15.94 -0.52
C GLY A 34 -23.54 15.72 0.62
N SER A 35 -23.00 15.58 1.83
CA SER A 35 -23.69 15.59 3.14
C SER A 35 -24.44 14.30 3.56
N ALA A 36 -23.70 13.22 3.82
CA ALA A 36 -24.19 12.13 4.68
C ALA A 36 -23.10 11.46 5.54
N ALA A 37 -21.82 11.47 5.13
CA ALA A 37 -20.74 10.81 5.89
C ALA A 37 -20.08 11.68 6.99
N ALA A 38 -20.36 13.00 7.02
CA ALA A 38 -19.71 13.92 7.95
C ALA A 38 -20.35 13.95 9.35
N SER A 39 -21.61 13.50 9.51
CA SER A 39 -22.26 13.46 10.83
C SER A 39 -21.99 12.17 11.61
N GLU A 40 -21.64 11.06 10.94
CA GLU A 40 -21.30 9.79 11.61
C GLU A 40 -19.93 9.80 12.29
N ILE A 41 -18.93 10.44 11.68
CA ILE A 41 -17.56 10.50 12.22
C ILE A 41 -17.48 11.42 13.46
N ALA A 42 -18.28 12.50 13.50
CA ALA A 42 -18.33 13.41 14.64
C ALA A 42 -18.92 12.78 15.91
N ASN A 43 -19.78 11.76 15.77
CA ASN A 43 -20.47 11.14 16.90
C ASN A 43 -19.68 10.01 17.58
N MET A 44 -18.64 9.46 16.93
CA MET A 44 -17.83 8.36 17.48
C MET A 44 -16.71 8.80 18.43
N ASN A 45 -16.24 10.06 18.34
CA ASN A 45 -15.10 10.55 19.15
C ASN A 45 -15.49 11.20 20.48
N ALA A 46 -16.77 11.25 20.84
CA ALA A 46 -17.25 11.97 22.03
C ALA A 46 -17.41 11.09 23.29
N ARG A 47 -16.96 9.83 23.32
CA ARG A 47 -17.17 8.96 24.50
C ARG A 47 -15.98 8.08 24.86
N ARG A 48 -15.21 8.52 25.87
CA ARG A 48 -14.80 7.75 27.07
C ARG A 48 -13.94 8.62 28.01
N PRO A 49 -13.90 8.40 29.35
CA PRO A 49 -13.77 7.08 30.04
C PRO A 49 -14.74 6.83 31.26
N ALA A 50 -15.25 5.59 31.48
CA ALA A 50 -14.94 4.54 32.51
C ALA A 50 -15.51 4.80 33.95
N PRO A 51 -15.75 3.81 34.88
CA PRO A 51 -15.99 2.34 34.84
C PRO A 51 -17.22 1.85 35.72
N ILE A 52 -17.43 0.52 35.84
CA ILE A 52 -18.11 -0.30 36.91
C ILE A 52 -19.66 -0.61 36.87
N ILE A 53 -19.95 -1.93 36.88
CA ILE A 53 -21.05 -2.82 37.41
C ILE A 53 -22.58 -2.67 37.14
N ASP A 54 -23.13 -3.85 36.81
CA ASP A 54 -24.41 -4.52 37.12
C ASP A 54 -25.79 -4.01 36.66
N GLY A 55 -26.62 -4.99 36.25
CA GLY A 55 -28.07 -4.97 36.50
C GLY A 55 -29.03 -4.55 35.37
N LEU A 56 -29.68 -5.56 34.79
CA LEU A 56 -31.15 -5.70 34.61
C LEU A 56 -31.95 -4.74 33.67
N ALA A 57 -32.55 -5.37 32.64
CA ALA A 57 -33.83 -5.10 31.94
C ALA A 57 -34.05 -3.69 31.33
N ASP A 58 -34.80 -3.46 30.26
CA ASP A 58 -36.03 -4.09 29.80
C ASP A 58 -36.29 -3.74 28.33
N ALA A 59 -37.15 -4.53 27.69
CA ALA A 59 -37.58 -4.42 26.30
C ALA A 59 -38.33 -3.10 25.99
N ARG A 60 -38.35 -2.70 24.70
CA ARG A 60 -39.55 -2.17 24.03
C ARG A 60 -39.41 -2.05 22.50
N GLU A 61 -40.57 -2.24 21.87
CA GLU A 61 -40.88 -2.64 20.50
C GLU A 61 -40.60 -1.63 19.37
N ALA A 62 -40.56 -2.19 18.16
CA ALA A 62 -40.56 -1.51 16.87
C ALA A 62 -41.96 -1.02 16.44
N PRO A 63 -42.04 -0.07 15.49
CA PRO A 63 -43.19 0.05 14.61
C PRO A 63 -42.85 -0.28 13.16
N THR A 64 -43.72 -1.12 12.61
CA THR A 64 -43.86 -1.54 11.22
C THR A 64 -44.32 -0.41 10.30
N GLY A 65 -43.79 -0.35 9.08
CA GLY A 65 -44.32 0.48 7.99
C GLY A 65 -44.08 -0.15 6.62
N ARG A 66 -45.12 -0.76 6.03
CA ARG A 66 -45.15 -1.27 4.64
C ARG A 66 -45.39 -0.13 3.65
N ARG A 67 -44.80 -0.20 2.44
CA ARG A 67 -45.29 0.40 1.17
C ARG A 67 -44.53 -0.20 -0.05
N PRO A 68 -45.04 -0.06 -1.30
CA PRO A 68 -45.37 -1.21 -2.16
C PRO A 68 -44.33 -1.57 -3.23
N ARG A 69 -44.45 -2.81 -3.75
CA ARG A 69 -43.77 -3.31 -4.94
C ARG A 69 -44.42 -2.73 -6.20
N GLU A 70 -43.64 -2.09 -7.06
CA GLU A 70 -43.95 -1.97 -8.49
C GLU A 70 -42.77 -2.44 -9.34
N ARG A 71 -43.12 -3.31 -10.29
CA ARG A 71 -42.25 -3.96 -11.26
C ARG A 71 -42.54 -3.30 -12.59
N SER A 72 -41.62 -2.49 -13.09
CA SER A 72 -41.70 -1.89 -14.42
C SER A 72 -40.40 -2.19 -15.18
N ARG A 73 -40.53 -3.22 -16.01
CA ARG A 73 -39.82 -3.57 -17.25
C ARG A 73 -38.70 -2.65 -17.75
N ASP A 74 -37.58 -3.30 -18.04
CA ASP A 74 -36.81 -3.20 -19.28
C ASP A 74 -36.40 -1.81 -19.76
N PHE A 75 -35.27 -1.34 -19.25
CA PHE A 75 -34.36 -0.48 -20.00
C PHE A 75 -32.91 -0.91 -19.74
N LEU A 76 -32.60 -2.16 -20.08
CA LEU A 76 -31.23 -2.67 -20.13
C LEU A 76 -30.52 -2.07 -21.35
N GLY A 77 -29.99 -0.87 -21.18
CA GLY A 77 -28.86 -0.43 -21.98
C GLY A 77 -27.66 -1.29 -21.61
N THR A 78 -27.29 -2.19 -22.51
CA THR A 78 -26.19 -3.16 -22.37
C THR A 78 -24.88 -2.47 -22.02
N VAL A 79 -24.50 -2.46 -20.74
CA VAL A 79 -23.12 -2.17 -20.36
C VAL A 79 -22.33 -3.44 -20.67
N ASN A 80 -21.54 -3.42 -21.75
CA ASN A 80 -20.71 -4.55 -22.11
C ASN A 80 -19.60 -4.68 -21.06
N LEU A 81 -19.57 -5.79 -20.31
CA LEU A 81 -18.54 -6.04 -19.29
C LEU A 81 -17.12 -6.07 -19.88
N ARG A 82 -17.00 -6.14 -21.21
CA ARG A 82 -15.76 -6.04 -21.97
C ARG A 82 -15.19 -4.61 -22.02
N ASP A 83 -16.02 -3.59 -21.86
CA ASP A 83 -15.61 -2.18 -21.95
C ASP A 83 -15.11 -1.62 -20.60
N LEU A 84 -15.34 -2.36 -19.50
CA LEU A 84 -14.76 -2.09 -18.18
C LEU A 84 -13.34 -2.66 -18.01
N VAL A 85 -12.84 -3.37 -19.02
CA VAL A 85 -11.41 -3.72 -19.11
C VAL A 85 -10.67 -2.45 -19.51
N ARG A 86 -10.32 -1.64 -18.50
CA ARG A 86 -9.31 -0.59 -18.67
C ARG A 86 -8.11 -1.26 -19.35
N PRO A 87 -7.65 -0.77 -20.52
CA PRO A 87 -6.37 -1.22 -21.03
C PRO A 87 -5.36 -0.99 -19.89
N LYS A 88 -4.61 -2.04 -19.52
CA LYS A 88 -3.43 -1.87 -18.67
C LYS A 88 -2.55 -0.88 -19.42
N LEU A 89 -2.62 0.40 -19.06
CA LEU A 89 -1.61 1.36 -19.44
C LEU A 89 -0.30 0.71 -19.03
N LYS A 90 0.53 0.35 -20.01
CA LYS A 90 1.93 0.06 -19.80
C LYS A 90 2.52 1.36 -19.28
N VAL A 91 2.39 1.59 -17.98
CA VAL A 91 3.26 2.53 -17.29
C VAL A 91 4.64 1.94 -17.50
N PRO A 92 5.56 2.66 -18.17
CA PRO A 92 6.95 2.21 -18.23
C PRO A 92 7.34 1.86 -16.79
N SER A 93 7.82 0.64 -16.57
CA SER A 93 8.40 0.30 -15.27
C SER A 93 9.48 1.34 -15.04
N ALA A 94 9.24 2.26 -14.11
CA ALA A 94 10.19 3.30 -13.80
C ALA A 94 11.46 2.57 -13.40
N THR A 95 12.53 2.73 -14.16
CA THR A 95 13.80 2.10 -13.84
C THR A 95 14.43 2.89 -12.70
N VAL A 96 14.94 2.21 -11.68
CA VAL A 96 15.70 2.83 -10.60
C VAL A 96 16.83 3.66 -11.22
N PRO A 97 16.90 4.99 -11.00
CA PRO A 97 18.02 5.78 -11.49
C PRO A 97 19.34 5.29 -10.90
N MET A 98 20.34 5.07 -11.74
CA MET A 98 21.64 4.54 -11.34
C MET A 98 22.77 5.45 -11.88
N PRO A 99 23.56 6.08 -11.00
CA PRO A 99 24.82 6.72 -11.38
C PRO A 99 25.78 5.71 -11.99
N GLU A 100 26.74 6.19 -12.80
CA GLU A 100 27.83 5.37 -13.28
C GLU A 100 28.62 4.78 -12.10
N GLY A 101 28.97 3.50 -12.17
CA GLY A 101 29.68 2.77 -11.11
C GLY A 101 28.79 2.24 -9.97
N ALA A 102 27.58 2.77 -9.78
CA ALA A 102 26.63 2.22 -8.82
C ALA A 102 26.00 0.92 -9.35
N GLN A 103 25.62 0.00 -8.46
CA GLN A 103 25.05 -1.29 -8.83
C GLN A 103 23.74 -1.56 -8.08
N PHE A 104 22.79 -2.23 -8.75
CA PHE A 104 21.55 -2.70 -8.14
C PHE A 104 21.37 -4.20 -8.38
N LEU A 105 22.04 -4.97 -7.54
CA LEU A 105 22.24 -6.41 -7.68
C LEU A 105 21.01 -7.17 -7.19
N ALA A 106 20.60 -8.19 -7.94
CA ALA A 106 19.62 -9.16 -7.47
C ALA A 106 20.31 -10.32 -6.75
N GLY A 107 19.71 -10.79 -5.66
CA GLY A 107 20.18 -11.95 -4.93
C GLY A 107 19.02 -12.73 -4.30
N GLU A 108 19.37 -13.87 -3.74
CA GLU A 108 18.47 -14.74 -3.00
C GLU A 108 19.19 -15.29 -1.77
N PHE A 109 18.46 -15.45 -0.67
CA PHE A 109 18.93 -16.10 0.54
C PHE A 109 17.92 -17.13 0.99
N ALA A 110 18.41 -18.30 1.39
CA ALA A 110 17.59 -19.40 1.88
C ALA A 110 18.16 -20.01 3.16
N ASN A 111 17.27 -20.48 4.03
CA ASN A 111 17.56 -21.28 5.21
C ASN A 111 16.34 -22.19 5.51
N GLU A 112 16.31 -22.82 6.69
CA GLU A 112 15.19 -23.69 7.11
C GLU A 112 13.81 -23.00 7.10
N ALA A 113 13.75 -21.66 7.24
CA ALA A 113 12.49 -20.90 7.19
C ALA A 113 12.01 -20.60 5.75
N GLY A 114 12.76 -21.03 4.73
CA GLY A 114 12.44 -20.88 3.32
C GLY A 114 13.43 -20.00 2.57
N SER A 115 12.97 -19.30 1.53
CA SER A 115 13.81 -18.44 0.70
C SER A 115 13.20 -17.05 0.51
N ARG A 116 14.05 -16.02 0.40
CA ARG A 116 13.66 -14.65 0.07
C ARG A 116 14.59 -14.07 -1.01
N PRO A 117 14.02 -13.54 -2.12
CA PRO A 117 14.79 -12.69 -3.02
C PRO A 117 15.11 -11.36 -2.31
N TYR A 118 16.15 -10.69 -2.76
CA TYR A 118 16.46 -9.32 -2.33
C TYR A 118 17.12 -8.54 -3.47
N LYS A 119 17.10 -7.22 -3.34
CA LYS A 119 17.94 -6.32 -4.12
C LYS A 119 18.97 -5.65 -3.22
N LEU A 120 20.20 -5.51 -3.69
CA LEU A 120 21.27 -4.79 -3.01
C LEU A 120 21.69 -3.61 -3.86
N TYR A 121 21.56 -2.41 -3.30
CA TYR A 121 22.17 -1.22 -3.86
C TYR A 121 23.59 -1.04 -3.31
N VAL A 122 24.55 -0.92 -4.23
CA VAL A 122 25.96 -0.63 -3.97
C VAL A 122 26.26 0.75 -4.55
N PRO A 123 26.64 1.75 -3.74
CA PRO A 123 26.90 3.10 -4.23
C PRO A 123 28.18 3.13 -5.07
N SER A 124 28.29 4.09 -5.99
CA SER A 124 29.43 4.18 -6.91
C SER A 124 30.78 4.36 -6.20
N GLY A 125 30.77 5.02 -5.04
CA GLY A 125 31.93 5.22 -4.19
C GLY A 125 32.30 4.05 -3.27
N TYR A 126 31.62 2.90 -3.37
CA TYR A 126 31.95 1.72 -2.57
C TYR A 126 33.11 0.94 -3.18
N HIS A 127 34.11 0.63 -2.37
CA HIS A 127 35.23 -0.24 -2.74
C HIS A 127 35.17 -1.57 -1.99
N ALA A 128 35.45 -2.66 -2.68
CA ALA A 128 35.46 -4.00 -2.07
C ALA A 128 36.42 -4.05 -0.87
N GLY A 129 35.93 -4.58 0.27
CA GLY A 129 36.68 -4.66 1.52
C GLY A 129 36.56 -3.42 2.42
N GLN A 130 35.94 -2.34 1.95
CA GLN A 130 35.65 -1.17 2.79
C GLN A 130 34.51 -1.49 3.75
N LYS A 131 34.70 -1.18 5.05
CA LYS A 131 33.60 -1.24 6.02
C LYS A 131 32.70 -0.03 5.86
N VAL A 132 31.45 -0.27 5.48
CA VAL A 132 30.41 0.76 5.37
C VAL A 132 29.14 0.31 6.09
N PRO A 133 28.26 1.24 6.52
CA PRO A 133 26.98 0.88 7.08
C PRO A 133 26.10 0.12 6.07
N LEU A 134 25.27 -0.80 6.58
CA LEU A 134 24.19 -1.42 5.82
C LEU A 134 22.84 -0.95 6.37
N VAL A 135 21.95 -0.52 5.49
CA VAL A 135 20.55 -0.23 5.81
C VAL A 135 19.66 -1.32 5.19
N VAL A 136 18.75 -1.88 5.99
CA VAL A 136 17.74 -2.85 5.53
C VAL A 136 16.41 -2.13 5.34
N MET A 137 15.86 -2.17 4.14
CA MET A 137 14.63 -1.47 3.76
C MET A 137 13.51 -2.48 3.49
N LEU A 138 12.54 -2.57 4.41
CA LEU A 138 11.41 -3.51 4.32
C LEU A 138 10.19 -2.82 3.70
N HIS A 139 9.75 -3.33 2.56
CA HIS A 139 8.60 -2.78 1.84
C HIS A 139 7.26 -3.14 2.51
N GLY A 140 6.19 -2.40 2.19
CA GLY A 140 4.82 -2.70 2.61
C GLY A 140 4.14 -3.78 1.75
N CYS A 141 2.92 -4.16 2.09
CA CYS A 141 2.16 -5.15 1.32
C CYS A 141 2.07 -4.78 -0.17
N THR A 142 2.07 -5.79 -1.03
CA THR A 142 1.97 -5.73 -2.50
C THR A 142 3.13 -5.03 -3.23
N GLN A 143 3.96 -4.25 -2.53
CA GLN A 143 5.13 -3.59 -3.09
C GLN A 143 6.25 -4.61 -3.42
N SER A 144 7.09 -4.25 -4.38
CA SER A 144 8.33 -4.97 -4.70
C SER A 144 9.56 -4.22 -4.18
N PRO A 145 10.73 -4.88 -4.07
CA PRO A 145 12.00 -4.20 -3.78
C PRO A 145 12.28 -3.02 -4.72
N ASP A 146 12.05 -3.19 -6.02
CA ASP A 146 12.27 -2.15 -7.03
C ASP A 146 11.31 -0.96 -6.84
N ASP A 147 10.01 -1.22 -6.64
CA ASP A 147 9.01 -0.16 -6.37
C ASP A 147 9.33 0.61 -5.09
N PHE A 148 9.80 -0.09 -4.05
CA PHE A 148 10.13 0.52 -2.77
C PHE A 148 11.41 1.34 -2.85
N ALA A 149 12.43 0.88 -3.58
CA ALA A 149 13.64 1.65 -3.84
C ALA A 149 13.33 2.95 -4.61
N LEU A 150 12.48 2.87 -5.64
CA LEU A 150 12.00 4.03 -6.40
C LEU A 150 11.22 5.02 -5.52
N GLY A 151 10.26 4.52 -4.74
CA GLY A 151 9.37 5.36 -3.94
C GLY A 151 10.06 6.03 -2.76
N THR A 152 11.04 5.36 -2.14
CA THR A 152 11.76 5.89 -0.97
C THR A 152 12.98 6.74 -1.35
N ARG A 153 13.52 6.56 -2.56
CA ARG A 153 14.76 7.21 -3.03
C ARG A 153 15.96 6.97 -2.11
N MET A 154 15.93 5.88 -1.34
CA MET A 154 17.00 5.57 -0.37
C MET A 154 18.34 5.29 -1.07
N ASN A 155 18.33 4.87 -2.34
CA ASN A 155 19.54 4.74 -3.16
C ASN A 155 20.30 6.08 -3.32
N GLU A 156 19.59 7.22 -3.36
CA GLU A 156 20.25 8.53 -3.46
C GLU A 156 20.96 8.90 -2.16
N ILE A 157 20.35 8.57 -1.02
CA ILE A 157 20.98 8.74 0.30
C ILE A 157 22.18 7.81 0.43
N ALA A 158 22.06 6.60 -0.11
CA ALA A 158 23.12 5.60 -0.14
C ALA A 158 24.35 6.08 -0.91
N GLU A 159 24.13 6.67 -2.09
CA GLU A 159 25.17 7.29 -2.89
C GLU A 159 25.87 8.43 -2.14
N GLN A 160 25.08 9.34 -1.54
CA GLN A 160 25.62 10.52 -0.84
C GLN A 160 26.43 10.17 0.42
N ARG A 161 26.07 9.07 1.10
CA ARG A 161 26.65 8.69 2.40
C ARG A 161 27.58 7.49 2.32
N ASN A 162 27.79 6.95 1.12
CA ASN A 162 28.56 5.72 0.87
C ASN A 162 28.13 4.57 1.82
N LEU A 163 26.85 4.22 1.79
CA LEU A 163 26.28 3.10 2.54
C LEU A 163 25.63 2.08 1.60
N LEU A 164 25.57 0.82 2.03
CA LEU A 164 24.84 -0.22 1.33
C LEU A 164 23.36 -0.18 1.72
N VAL A 165 22.48 -0.51 0.78
CA VAL A 165 21.05 -0.68 1.08
C VAL A 165 20.58 -2.00 0.54
N VAL A 166 20.02 -2.85 1.40
CA VAL A 166 19.38 -4.09 0.98
C VAL A 166 17.87 -3.99 1.13
N TYR A 167 17.17 -4.48 0.12
CA TYR A 167 15.72 -4.51 0.01
C TYR A 167 15.26 -5.97 -0.08
N PRO A 168 15.07 -6.67 1.05
CA PRO A 168 14.45 -7.98 1.06
C PRO A 168 13.05 -7.93 0.43
N GLY A 169 12.72 -8.91 -0.40
CA GLY A 169 11.43 -9.03 -1.08
C GLY A 169 10.55 -10.14 -0.49
N GLN A 170 9.26 -9.87 -0.36
CA GLN A 170 8.24 -10.88 -0.08
C GLN A 170 7.71 -11.54 -1.36
N VAL A 171 7.44 -12.84 -1.26
CA VAL A 171 6.92 -13.67 -2.36
C VAL A 171 5.47 -14.08 -2.08
N GLY A 172 4.67 -14.20 -3.15
CA GLY A 172 3.26 -14.57 -3.05
C GLY A 172 3.02 -15.92 -2.37
N SER A 173 3.99 -16.85 -2.49
CA SER A 173 3.94 -18.16 -1.83
C SER A 173 4.11 -18.08 -0.32
N ALA A 174 4.80 -17.06 0.22
CA ALA A 174 4.92 -16.83 1.65
C ALA A 174 3.70 -16.06 2.21
N ASN A 175 3.21 -15.10 1.44
CA ASN A 175 2.02 -14.33 1.73
C ASN A 175 1.44 -13.80 0.40
N MET A 176 0.17 -14.12 0.08
CA MET A 176 -0.42 -13.74 -1.22
C MET A 176 -0.53 -12.22 -1.41
N GLN A 177 -0.58 -11.44 -0.33
CA GLN A 177 -0.51 -9.97 -0.34
C GLN A 177 0.92 -9.43 -0.26
N LYS A 178 1.94 -10.31 -0.28
CA LYS A 178 3.36 -9.99 -0.10
C LYS A 178 3.65 -9.17 1.16
N CYS A 179 2.82 -9.31 2.19
CA CYS A 179 3.05 -8.67 3.48
C CYS A 179 4.03 -9.51 4.30
N TRP A 180 4.91 -8.84 5.05
CA TRP A 180 5.65 -9.50 6.14
C TRP A 180 4.66 -10.08 7.16
N ASN A 181 4.92 -11.29 7.61
CA ASN A 181 4.05 -12.09 8.45
C ASN A 181 4.22 -11.78 9.95
N TRP A 182 4.36 -10.50 10.31
CA TRP A 182 4.63 -10.02 11.68
C TRP A 182 3.64 -10.52 12.75
N TYR A 183 2.43 -10.91 12.33
CA TYR A 183 1.37 -11.39 13.21
C TYR A 183 1.47 -12.90 13.51
N LYS A 184 2.27 -13.68 12.77
CA LYS A 184 2.45 -15.11 13.05
C LYS A 184 3.43 -15.30 14.20
N GLU A 185 3.10 -16.17 15.14
CA GLU A 185 3.96 -16.43 16.31
C GLU A 185 5.38 -16.86 15.92
N GLY A 186 5.51 -17.69 14.88
CA GLY A 186 6.81 -18.15 14.36
C GLY A 186 7.66 -17.06 13.71
N ASP A 187 7.10 -15.88 13.42
CA ASP A 187 7.79 -14.74 12.81
C ASP A 187 8.05 -13.60 13.81
N GLN A 188 7.82 -13.82 15.11
CA GLN A 188 8.02 -12.84 16.18
C GLN A 188 9.27 -13.10 17.02
N ARG A 189 10.04 -14.13 16.67
CA ARG A 189 11.20 -14.59 17.45
C ARG A 189 12.51 -14.36 16.71
N ARG A 190 13.56 -14.14 17.48
CA ARG A 190 14.93 -14.01 16.96
C ARG A 190 15.36 -15.33 16.30
N ASP A 191 16.03 -15.22 15.15
CA ASP A 191 16.63 -16.35 14.41
C ASP A 191 15.63 -17.44 13.99
N GLU A 192 14.33 -17.15 14.04
CA GLU A 192 13.24 -18.00 13.53
C GLU A 192 12.51 -17.27 12.39
N GLY A 193 11.73 -18.01 11.58
CA GLY A 193 10.82 -17.44 10.58
C GLY A 193 11.45 -16.40 9.63
N GLU A 194 10.68 -15.39 9.27
CA GLU A 194 11.12 -14.24 8.46
C GLU A 194 12.25 -13.42 9.08
N PRO A 195 12.31 -13.19 10.40
CA PRO A 195 13.49 -12.57 11.03
C PRO A 195 14.80 -13.30 10.73
N SER A 196 14.81 -14.64 10.72
CA SER A 196 16.00 -15.44 10.39
C SER A 196 16.49 -15.21 8.96
N LEU A 197 15.54 -15.05 8.02
CA LEU A 197 15.81 -14.80 6.61
C LEU A 197 16.41 -13.40 6.41
N ILE A 198 15.85 -12.38 7.06
CA ILE A 198 16.36 -11.01 7.01
C ILE A 198 17.78 -10.94 7.59
N ALA A 199 18.00 -11.56 8.77
CA ALA A 199 19.32 -11.62 9.38
C ALA A 199 20.34 -12.36 8.50
N GLY A 200 19.92 -13.45 7.85
CA GLY A 200 20.73 -14.20 6.91
C GLY A 200 21.13 -13.40 5.66
N ILE A 201 20.20 -12.62 5.10
CA ILE A 201 20.50 -11.67 4.01
C ILE A 201 21.56 -10.67 4.46
N THR A 202 21.39 -10.06 5.63
CA THR A 202 22.38 -9.12 6.18
C THR A 202 23.76 -9.76 6.30
N ARG A 203 23.87 -10.94 6.92
CA ARG A 203 25.15 -11.68 7.08
C ARG A 203 25.78 -12.12 5.75
N LYS A 204 24.98 -12.28 4.69
CA LYS A 204 25.48 -12.61 3.34
C LYS A 204 26.06 -11.39 2.62
N VAL A 205 25.59 -10.19 2.95
CA VAL A 205 26.00 -8.94 2.29
C VAL A 205 27.28 -8.35 2.91
N ILE A 206 27.51 -8.52 4.22
CA ILE A 206 28.64 -7.91 4.96
C ILE A 206 29.66 -8.92 5.47
#